data_AF-A0A4Y8RV20-F1
#
_entry.id   AF-A0A4Y8RV20-F1
#
_cell.length_a   1.000
_cell.length_b   1.000
_cell.length_c   1.000
_cell.angle_alpha   90.00
_cell.angle_beta   90.00
_cell.angle_gamma   90.00
#
_symmetry.space_group_name_H-M   'P 1'
#
loop_
_entity.id
_entity.type
_entity.pdbx_description
1 polymer ?
#
loop_
_entity_poly.entity_id
_entity_poly.type
_entity_poly.pdbx_seq_one_letter_code
_entity_poly.pdbx_strand_id
1 'polypeptide(L)'
;MMISQSPVAPEMKDFGSGVRVSTMVMDRVRSFGNFDAVARAKADRVQGGWKMAGAKARLWPSGRFKDVLASCVQIRRPRVSILTKTETSGALPTDLTSEAFFDWLERQDRRFELVEGSARMLPYVKRAHSVIAGNVAFALQTQLDRASHRVHQGDFAIETGPTSIRYADVLVEPAGGRKGDRKTRSAIVVVEVLSDSTAPDDFGPKRHEYQSLERLESYIVIDQDIRRIWQWERLQDGTWPQQARIIEAGSVELPSLKCSLALDDIYFDAIDAGPSGEN
;
A
#
# COMPACT_ATOMS: atom_id res chain seq x y z
N MET A 1 14.87 28.26 47.99
CA MET A 1 14.50 29.25 46.95
C MET A 1 14.52 28.49 45.62
N MET A 2 13.50 27.66 45.31
CA MET A 2 12.30 28.01 44.52
C MET A 2 12.66 29.06 43.46
N ILE A 3 12.57 28.79 42.15
CA ILE A 3 11.30 28.65 41.42
C ILE A 3 11.46 27.76 40.18
N SER A 4 10.51 26.83 40.05
CA SER A 4 10.08 26.10 38.86
C SER A 4 9.60 27.06 37.76
N GLN A 5 10.05 26.88 36.52
CA GLN A 5 9.36 27.44 35.35
C GLN A 5 8.77 26.30 34.52
N SER A 6 7.47 26.10 34.67
CA SER A 6 6.65 25.30 33.77
C SER A 6 6.57 25.95 32.38
N PRO A 7 6.48 25.18 31.30
CA PRO A 7 6.19 25.74 29.98
C PRO A 7 4.79 26.36 29.97
N VAL A 8 4.73 27.63 29.59
CA VAL A 8 3.49 28.40 29.39
C VAL A 8 2.79 27.87 28.13
N ALA A 9 1.55 27.40 28.28
CA ALA A 9 0.70 27.04 27.15
C ALA A 9 0.39 28.29 26.30
N PRO A 10 0.35 28.20 24.96
CA PRO A 10 -0.03 29.34 24.13
C PRO A 10 -1.50 29.72 24.41
N GLU A 11 -1.70 31.01 24.67
CA GLU A 11 -2.98 31.65 24.90
C GLU A 11 -3.90 31.46 23.68
N MET A 12 -4.99 30.68 23.85
CA MET A 12 -6.05 30.53 22.85
C MET A 12 -6.84 31.84 22.77
N LYS A 13 -6.58 32.65 21.75
CA LYS A 13 -7.54 33.68 21.32
C LYS A 13 -8.65 33.02 20.53
N ASP A 14 -9.83 33.02 21.13
CA ASP A 14 -11.08 32.61 20.51
C ASP A 14 -11.44 33.59 19.38
N PHE A 15 -11.23 33.17 18.14
CA PHE A 15 -11.83 33.79 16.96
C PHE A 15 -12.98 32.90 16.53
N GLY A 16 -14.19 33.30 16.93
CA GLY A 16 -15.43 32.67 16.53
C GLY A 16 -15.54 32.47 15.01
N SER A 17 -16.31 31.45 14.64
CA SER A 17 -16.69 31.08 13.26
C SER A 17 -15.56 30.65 12.32
N GLY A 18 -15.18 29.38 12.47
CA GLY A 18 -14.81 28.44 11.40
C GLY A 18 -14.22 28.97 10.10
N VAL A 19 -12.90 29.15 10.06
CA VAL A 19 -12.10 29.05 8.82
C VAL A 19 -10.80 28.31 9.15
N ARG A 20 -10.67 27.06 8.71
CA ARG A 20 -9.37 26.35 8.66
C ARG A 20 -8.68 26.74 7.35
N VAL A 21 -7.55 27.45 7.45
CA VAL A 21 -6.67 27.71 6.30
C VAL A 21 -5.82 26.46 6.09
N SER A 22 -6.12 25.68 5.05
CA SER A 22 -5.24 24.62 4.58
C SER A 22 -4.55 25.13 3.32
N THR A 23 -3.23 25.33 3.39
CA THR A 23 -2.45 25.74 2.21
C THR A 23 -2.17 24.50 1.38
N MET A 24 -2.78 24.39 0.20
CA MET A 24 -2.43 23.35 -0.77
C MET A 24 -1.31 23.87 -1.67
N VAL A 25 -0.14 23.25 -1.61
CA VAL A 25 0.92 23.45 -2.60
C VAL A 25 0.68 22.46 -3.72
N MET A 26 0.32 22.95 -4.91
CA MET A 26 0.29 22.12 -6.12
C MET A 26 1.61 22.31 -6.87
N ASP A 27 2.54 21.37 -6.73
CA ASP A 27 3.68 21.28 -7.63
C ASP A 27 3.23 20.57 -8.91
N ARG A 28 3.04 21.34 -9.98
CA ARG A 28 2.82 20.79 -11.31
C ARG A 28 4.07 21.01 -12.14
N VAL A 29 4.98 20.04 -12.10
CA VAL A 29 6.11 19.97 -13.02
C VAL A 29 5.59 19.43 -14.35
N ARG A 30 5.59 20.27 -15.39
CA ARG A 30 5.52 19.80 -16.78
C ARG A 30 6.82 20.22 -17.45
N SER A 31 7.66 19.23 -17.78
CA SER A 31 8.90 19.44 -18.52
C SER A 31 8.59 19.74 -19.99
N PHE A 32 9.12 20.86 -20.49
CA PHE A 32 9.31 21.12 -21.91
C PHE A 32 10.70 21.75 -22.05
N GLY A 33 11.71 20.94 -22.39
CA GLY A 33 13.10 21.39 -22.54
C GLY A 33 13.78 21.80 -21.22
N ASN A 34 15.11 21.97 -21.28
CA ASN A 34 16.03 22.15 -20.13
C ASN A 34 15.87 23.48 -19.35
N PHE A 35 14.67 23.82 -18.87
CA PHE A 35 14.47 24.91 -17.92
C PHE A 35 13.30 24.62 -16.97
N ASP A 36 13.57 24.58 -15.67
CA ASP A 36 12.56 24.47 -14.61
C ASP A 36 11.96 25.85 -14.29
N ALA A 37 10.63 25.98 -14.40
CA ALA A 37 9.89 27.12 -13.87
C ALA A 37 8.92 26.65 -12.78
N VAL A 38 9.11 27.13 -11.55
CA VAL A 38 8.19 26.87 -10.42
C VAL A 38 7.17 28.00 -10.34
N ALA A 39 5.91 27.71 -10.62
CA ALA A 39 4.80 28.65 -10.39
C ALA A 39 4.08 28.28 -9.09
N ARG A 40 4.18 29.12 -8.05
CA ARG A 40 3.34 29.01 -6.84
C ARG A 40 2.08 29.84 -7.02
N ALA A 41 0.92 29.22 -6.89
CA ALA A 41 -0.36 29.92 -6.76
C ALA A 41 -0.95 29.67 -5.37
N LYS A 42 -1.49 30.73 -4.75
CA LYS A 42 -2.34 30.64 -3.56
C LYS A 42 -3.80 30.70 -4.00
N ALA A 43 -4.62 29.80 -3.47
CA ALA A 43 -6.06 29.82 -3.64
C ALA A 43 -6.72 29.92 -2.27
N ASP A 44 -7.66 30.85 -2.13
CA ASP A 44 -8.44 31.01 -0.92
C ASP A 44 -9.81 30.36 -1.09
N ARG A 45 -10.28 29.69 -0.04
CA ARG A 45 -11.61 29.09 0.00
C ARG A 45 -12.63 30.15 0.40
N VAL A 46 -13.61 30.41 -0.45
CA VAL A 46 -14.72 31.34 -0.18
C VAL A 46 -16.05 30.60 -0.32
N GLN A 47 -17.10 31.10 0.34
CA GLN A 47 -18.43 30.50 0.30
C GLN A 47 -18.93 30.45 -1.16
N GLY A 48 -19.07 29.25 -1.72
CA GLY A 48 -19.47 29.01 -3.11
C GLY A 48 -18.36 28.65 -4.11
N GLY A 49 -17.10 28.51 -3.69
CA GLY A 49 -16.01 27.96 -4.54
C GLY A 49 -14.63 28.58 -4.31
N TRP A 50 -13.64 28.13 -5.09
CA TRP A 50 -12.26 28.60 -5.02
C TRP A 50 -12.08 29.91 -5.81
N LYS A 51 -11.47 30.94 -5.20
CA LYS A 51 -10.97 32.13 -5.92
C LYS A 51 -9.44 32.10 -5.97
N MET A 52 -8.88 32.26 -7.16
CA MET A 52 -7.43 32.43 -7.36
C MET A 52 -7.02 33.83 -6.91
N ALA A 53 -6.19 33.91 -5.88
CA ALA A 53 -5.62 35.16 -5.40
C ALA A 53 -4.20 35.31 -5.97
N GLY A 54 -4.10 35.83 -7.20
CA GLY A 54 -2.85 36.35 -7.80
C GLY A 54 -1.67 35.38 -7.94
N ALA A 55 -1.27 35.08 -9.18
CA ALA A 55 0.01 34.41 -9.44
C ALA A 55 1.17 35.42 -9.39
N LYS A 56 2.21 35.15 -8.59
CA LYS A 56 3.50 35.86 -8.68
C LYS A 56 4.52 34.91 -9.29
N ALA A 57 4.89 35.14 -10.55
CA ALA A 57 6.05 34.51 -11.16
C ALA A 57 7.31 35.28 -10.73
N ARG A 58 8.33 34.56 -10.23
CA ARG A 58 9.66 35.12 -9.97
C ARG A 58 10.59 34.54 -11.03
N LEU A 59 11.00 35.35 -12.00
CA LEU A 59 11.99 34.99 -13.01
C LEU A 59 13.39 35.14 -12.39
N TRP A 60 14.26 34.15 -12.55
CA TRP A 60 15.68 34.26 -12.20
C TRP A 60 16.42 35.01 -13.33
N PRO A 61 17.30 35.99 -13.01
CA PRO A 61 17.92 36.83 -14.03
C PRO A 61 19.11 36.11 -14.67
N SER A 62 19.02 35.79 -15.95
CA SER A 62 20.18 35.81 -16.84
C SER A 62 19.71 36.19 -18.25
N GLY A 63 20.39 37.17 -18.84
CA GLY A 63 19.91 38.01 -19.93
C GLY A 63 19.63 37.31 -21.25
N ARG A 64 18.58 37.72 -21.96
CA ARG A 64 18.61 38.78 -22.99
C ARG A 64 17.17 39.07 -23.44
N PHE A 65 16.89 40.35 -23.58
CA PHE A 65 15.57 40.95 -23.78
C PHE A 65 15.26 41.07 -25.28
N LYS A 66 13.97 40.91 -25.61
CA LYS A 66 13.18 41.46 -26.74
C LYS A 66 12.50 40.37 -27.60
N ASP A 67 11.21 40.64 -27.85
CA ASP A 67 10.29 39.95 -28.77
C ASP A 67 9.30 38.95 -28.15
N VAL A 68 8.58 39.37 -27.10
CA VAL A 68 7.22 38.85 -26.85
C VAL A 68 6.37 40.00 -26.32
N LEU A 69 5.47 40.56 -27.13
CA LEU A 69 4.21 41.21 -26.71
C LEU A 69 3.48 41.77 -27.94
N ALA A 70 2.64 40.94 -28.58
CA ALA A 70 1.44 41.37 -29.32
C ALA A 70 0.72 40.16 -29.94
N SER A 71 -0.13 39.49 -29.17
CA SER A 71 -1.41 39.01 -29.73
C SER A 71 -2.41 38.81 -28.60
N CYS A 72 -3.53 39.49 -28.76
CA CYS A 72 -4.56 39.73 -27.78
C CYS A 72 -5.34 38.47 -27.40
N VAL A 73 -5.47 38.27 -26.09
CA VAL A 73 -6.73 38.09 -25.36
C VAL A 73 -7.92 37.62 -26.21
N GLN A 74 -8.16 36.31 -26.22
CA GLN A 74 -9.52 35.76 -26.30
C GLN A 74 -9.58 34.32 -25.77
N ILE A 75 -9.13 34.12 -24.53
CA ILE A 75 -9.46 32.88 -23.81
C ILE A 75 -10.90 33.02 -23.32
N ARG A 76 -11.85 32.54 -24.14
CA ARG A 76 -13.20 32.23 -23.69
C ARG A 76 -13.08 31.34 -22.45
N ARG A 77 -13.69 31.76 -21.34
CA ARG A 77 -13.77 30.94 -20.11
C ARG A 77 -14.27 29.55 -20.49
N PRO A 78 -13.48 28.47 -20.36
CA PRO A 78 -14.09 27.15 -20.40
C PRO A 78 -14.99 27.09 -19.18
N ARG A 79 -16.29 26.89 -19.42
CA ARG A 79 -17.26 26.57 -18.38
C ARG A 79 -16.85 25.20 -17.86
N VAL A 80 -15.97 25.16 -16.87
CA VAL A 80 -15.66 23.94 -16.13
C VAL A 80 -16.91 23.64 -15.32
N SER A 81 -17.83 22.89 -15.92
CA SER A 81 -18.78 22.11 -15.15
C SER A 81 -17.95 21.10 -14.37
N ILE A 82 -17.59 21.47 -13.14
CA ILE A 82 -17.17 20.48 -12.14
C ILE A 82 -18.41 19.62 -11.96
N LEU A 83 -18.46 18.50 -12.69
CA LEU A 83 -19.29 17.37 -12.33
C LEU A 83 -18.74 16.93 -10.98
N THR A 84 -19.29 17.48 -9.90
CA THR A 84 -19.23 16.84 -8.61
C THR A 84 -19.96 15.53 -8.80
N LYS A 85 -19.20 14.47 -9.09
CA LYS A 85 -19.70 13.11 -9.00
C LYS A 85 -20.08 12.97 -7.54
N THR A 86 -21.38 13.09 -7.25
CA THR A 86 -21.93 12.73 -5.97
C THR A 86 -21.59 11.26 -5.81
N GLU A 87 -20.55 10.95 -5.03
CA GLU A 87 -20.29 9.57 -4.62
C GLU A 87 -21.49 9.16 -3.79
N THR A 88 -22.42 8.48 -4.45
CA THR A 88 -23.34 7.61 -3.74
C THR A 88 -22.44 6.67 -2.95
N SER A 89 -22.50 6.77 -1.62
CA SER A 89 -22.11 5.70 -0.71
C SER A 89 -23.04 4.51 -0.98
N GLY A 90 -22.90 3.91 -2.17
CA GLY A 90 -23.59 2.71 -2.59
C GLY A 90 -22.96 1.53 -1.88
N ALA A 91 -23.78 0.56 -1.52
CA ALA A 91 -23.28 -0.73 -1.05
C ALA A 91 -22.24 -1.27 -2.04
N LEU A 92 -21.16 -1.87 -1.51
CA LEU A 92 -20.19 -2.56 -2.34
C LEU A 92 -20.88 -3.70 -3.12
N PRO A 93 -20.48 -3.96 -4.37
CA PRO A 93 -21.11 -5.00 -5.16
C PRO A 93 -20.94 -6.38 -4.51
N THR A 94 -22.00 -7.19 -4.63
CA THR A 94 -22.04 -8.60 -4.26
C THR A 94 -22.22 -9.45 -5.52
N ASP A 95 -22.10 -10.78 -5.36
CA ASP A 95 -22.33 -11.78 -6.42
C ASP A 95 -21.42 -11.61 -7.65
N LEU A 96 -20.24 -11.03 -7.48
CA LEU A 96 -19.26 -10.88 -8.54
C LEU A 96 -18.51 -12.20 -8.80
N THR A 97 -18.32 -12.53 -10.06
CA THR A 97 -17.29 -13.48 -10.48
C THR A 97 -15.91 -12.83 -10.39
N SER A 98 -14.85 -13.64 -10.40
CA SER A 98 -13.48 -13.12 -10.42
C SER A 98 -13.20 -12.20 -11.62
N GLU A 99 -13.75 -12.50 -12.81
CA GLU A 99 -13.61 -11.66 -14.00
C GLU A 99 -14.38 -10.33 -13.85
N ALA A 100 -15.64 -10.38 -13.43
CA ALA A 100 -16.45 -9.17 -13.22
C ALA A 100 -15.86 -8.26 -12.15
N PHE A 101 -15.21 -8.83 -11.13
CA PHE A 101 -14.50 -8.10 -10.11
C PHE A 101 -13.36 -7.26 -10.68
N PHE A 102 -12.57 -7.81 -11.60
CA PHE A 102 -11.46 -7.09 -12.22
C PHE A 102 -11.94 -5.91 -13.09
N ASP A 103 -13.01 -6.10 -13.86
CA ASP A 103 -13.65 -5.02 -14.65
C ASP A 103 -14.25 -3.93 -13.75
N TRP A 104 -14.72 -4.30 -12.56
CA TRP A 104 -15.19 -3.36 -11.55
C TRP A 104 -14.03 -2.62 -10.86
N LEU A 105 -12.93 -3.34 -10.55
CA LEU A 105 -11.76 -2.83 -9.84
C LEU A 105 -11.05 -1.72 -10.61
N GLU A 106 -11.03 -1.78 -11.95
CA GLU A 106 -10.45 -0.75 -12.83
C GLU A 106 -11.08 0.65 -12.67
N ARG A 107 -12.26 0.72 -12.05
CA ARG A 107 -13.01 1.97 -11.85
C ARG A 107 -12.92 2.49 -10.42
N GLN A 108 -12.14 1.84 -9.55
CA GLN A 108 -12.02 2.18 -8.14
C GLN A 108 -10.73 2.94 -7.83
N ASP A 109 -10.82 3.94 -6.96
CA ASP A 109 -9.65 4.68 -6.46
C ASP A 109 -8.99 4.01 -5.24
N ARG A 110 -9.60 2.95 -4.72
CA ARG A 110 -9.13 2.20 -3.55
C ARG A 110 -8.88 0.74 -3.91
N ARG A 111 -8.04 0.07 -3.12
CA ARG A 111 -7.78 -1.36 -3.28
C ARG A 111 -8.89 -2.19 -2.63
N PHE A 112 -9.26 -3.25 -3.33
CA PHE A 112 -10.22 -4.23 -2.86
C PHE A 112 -9.70 -5.63 -3.13
N GLU A 113 -10.15 -6.57 -2.32
CA GLU A 113 -10.14 -8.01 -2.57
C GLU A 113 -11.58 -8.49 -2.84
N LEU A 114 -11.72 -9.72 -3.32
CA LEU A 114 -13.01 -10.36 -3.54
C LEU A 114 -13.13 -11.56 -2.60
N VAL A 115 -14.19 -11.59 -1.79
CA VAL A 115 -14.44 -12.69 -0.85
C VAL A 115 -15.85 -13.19 -1.06
N GLU A 116 -15.98 -14.41 -1.59
CA GLU A 116 -17.27 -15.06 -1.85
C GLU A 116 -18.24 -14.17 -2.65
N GLY A 117 -17.72 -13.52 -3.69
CA GLY A 117 -18.48 -12.65 -4.59
C GLY A 117 -18.68 -11.23 -4.08
N SER A 118 -18.25 -10.92 -2.86
CA SER A 118 -18.37 -9.59 -2.26
C SER A 118 -17.04 -8.84 -2.30
N ALA A 119 -17.04 -7.63 -2.87
CA ALA A 119 -15.86 -6.78 -2.82
C ALA A 119 -15.61 -6.30 -1.38
N ARG A 120 -14.38 -6.45 -0.89
CA ARG A 120 -13.96 -5.96 0.43
C ARG A 120 -12.76 -5.04 0.28
N MET A 121 -12.82 -3.90 0.94
CA MET A 121 -11.77 -2.90 0.84
C MET A 121 -10.56 -3.31 1.66
N LEU A 122 -9.36 -3.20 1.08
CA LEU A 122 -8.12 -3.44 1.81
C LEU A 122 -7.78 -2.22 2.67
N PRO A 123 -7.38 -2.41 3.95
CA PRO A 123 -6.97 -1.32 4.82
C PRO A 123 -5.62 -0.73 4.38
N TYR A 124 -5.31 0.46 4.89
CA TYR A 124 -3.95 0.98 4.82
C TYR A 124 -3.06 0.25 5.83
N VAL A 125 -1.80 0.06 5.47
CA VAL A 125 -0.81 -0.65 6.31
C VAL A 125 0.07 0.33 7.09
N LYS A 126 0.64 -0.11 8.22
CA LYS A 126 1.62 0.64 9.02
C LYS A 126 3.03 0.53 8.41
N ARG A 127 3.99 1.32 8.91
CA ARG A 127 5.39 1.25 8.47
C ARG A 127 6.00 -0.14 8.71
N ALA A 128 5.83 -0.70 9.91
CA ALA A 128 6.40 -2.01 10.28
C ALA A 128 5.96 -3.10 9.30
N HIS A 129 4.65 -3.19 9.01
CA HIS A 129 4.09 -4.03 7.94
C HIS A 129 4.85 -3.89 6.61
N SER A 130 4.98 -2.66 6.12
CA SER A 130 5.64 -2.41 4.83
C SER A 130 7.11 -2.82 4.82
N VAL A 131 7.83 -2.62 5.92
CA VAL A 131 9.25 -2.98 6.05
C VAL A 131 9.40 -4.50 6.09
N ILE A 132 8.62 -5.19 6.92
CA ILE A 132 8.65 -6.66 7.04
C ILE A 132 8.35 -7.32 5.68
N ALA A 133 7.27 -6.92 5.01
CA ALA A 133 6.92 -7.47 3.70
C ALA A 133 8.04 -7.23 2.67
N GLY A 134 8.66 -6.05 2.69
CA GLY A 134 9.80 -5.72 1.83
C GLY A 134 11.03 -6.58 2.10
N ASN A 135 11.38 -6.77 3.37
CA ASN A 135 12.51 -7.60 3.80
C ASN A 135 12.31 -9.07 3.38
N VAL A 136 11.12 -9.62 3.60
CA VAL A 136 10.76 -10.98 3.18
C VAL A 136 10.88 -11.12 1.66
N ALA A 137 10.30 -10.18 0.90
CA ALA A 137 10.36 -10.20 -0.55
C ALA A 137 11.81 -10.11 -1.07
N PHE A 138 12.65 -9.28 -0.46
CA PHE A 138 14.06 -9.15 -0.80
C PHE A 138 14.85 -10.44 -0.50
N ALA A 139 14.68 -11.02 0.69
CA ALA A 139 15.34 -12.26 1.09
C ALA A 139 14.98 -13.43 0.15
N LEU A 140 13.72 -13.54 -0.27
CA LEU A 140 13.30 -14.54 -1.25
C LEU A 140 13.88 -14.26 -2.65
N GLN A 141 13.82 -13.00 -3.13
CA GLN A 141 14.31 -12.64 -4.46
C GLN A 141 15.81 -12.87 -4.64
N THR A 142 16.58 -12.76 -3.56
CA THR A 142 18.04 -12.94 -3.57
C THR A 142 18.45 -14.40 -3.53
N GLN A 143 17.64 -15.27 -2.92
CA GLN A 143 17.94 -16.70 -2.78
C GLN A 143 17.35 -17.55 -3.91
N LEU A 144 16.22 -17.16 -4.48
CA LEU A 144 15.51 -17.97 -5.47
C LEU A 144 16.01 -17.74 -6.90
N ASP A 145 16.12 -18.84 -7.65
CA ASP A 145 16.41 -18.79 -9.08
C ASP A 145 15.28 -18.13 -9.88
N ARG A 146 15.58 -16.99 -10.50
CA ARG A 146 14.67 -16.22 -11.34
C ARG A 146 14.35 -16.91 -12.68
N ALA A 147 15.02 -17.98 -13.07
CA ALA A 147 14.54 -18.79 -14.20
C ALA A 147 13.33 -19.66 -13.79
N SER A 148 13.24 -20.01 -12.51
CA SER A 148 12.27 -20.99 -12.00
C SER A 148 11.14 -20.38 -11.16
N HIS A 149 11.37 -19.23 -10.51
CA HIS A 149 10.43 -18.62 -9.57
C HIS A 149 10.21 -17.13 -9.83
N ARG A 150 9.05 -16.63 -9.39
CA ARG A 150 8.69 -15.21 -9.34
C ARG A 150 8.22 -14.89 -7.92
N VAL A 151 8.75 -13.79 -7.38
CA VAL A 151 8.34 -13.24 -6.08
C VAL A 151 7.57 -11.96 -6.36
N HIS A 152 6.41 -11.82 -5.75
CA HIS A 152 5.55 -10.64 -5.82
C HIS A 152 5.38 -10.07 -4.41
N GLN A 153 5.25 -8.75 -4.32
CA GLN A 153 4.97 -8.05 -3.07
C GLN A 153 3.64 -7.29 -3.20
N GLY A 154 2.65 -7.66 -2.41
CA GLY A 154 1.39 -6.92 -2.15
C GLY A 154 0.38 -6.75 -3.29
N ASP A 155 0.78 -6.86 -4.56
CA ASP A 155 0.00 -6.31 -5.68
C ASP A 155 -0.47 -7.33 -6.73
N PHE A 156 -0.04 -8.59 -6.64
CA PHE A 156 -0.46 -9.62 -7.60
C PHE A 156 -1.58 -10.50 -7.03
N ALA A 157 -2.65 -10.66 -7.79
CA ALA A 157 -3.87 -11.31 -7.32
C ALA A 157 -3.74 -12.84 -7.31
N ILE A 158 -4.28 -13.45 -6.25
CA ILE A 158 -4.38 -14.90 -6.09
C ILE A 158 -5.85 -15.30 -6.20
N GLU A 159 -6.18 -16.14 -7.16
CA GLU A 159 -7.55 -16.67 -7.31
C GLU A 159 -7.73 -17.94 -6.48
N THR A 160 -8.28 -17.76 -5.28
CA THR A 160 -8.59 -18.84 -4.33
C THR A 160 -9.92 -19.54 -4.65
N GLY A 161 -10.75 -18.95 -5.52
CA GLY A 161 -12.01 -19.53 -5.97
C GLY A 161 -12.64 -18.77 -7.14
N PRO A 162 -13.71 -19.28 -7.76
CA PRO A 162 -14.39 -18.59 -8.88
C PRO A 162 -14.96 -17.22 -8.50
N THR A 163 -15.17 -17.00 -7.21
CA THR A 163 -15.71 -15.77 -6.62
C THR A 163 -14.82 -15.26 -5.48
N SER A 164 -13.54 -15.66 -5.44
CA SER A 164 -12.59 -15.19 -4.42
C SER A 164 -11.24 -14.84 -5.02
N ILE A 165 -10.79 -13.62 -4.75
CA ILE A 165 -9.49 -13.06 -5.13
C ILE A 165 -8.87 -12.45 -3.88
N ARG A 166 -7.67 -12.91 -3.53
CA ARG A 166 -6.88 -12.39 -2.41
C ARG A 166 -5.60 -11.71 -2.90
N TYR A 167 -5.02 -10.88 -2.06
CA TYR A 167 -3.71 -10.27 -2.27
C TYR A 167 -2.87 -10.53 -1.03
N ALA A 168 -1.85 -11.37 -1.17
CA ALA A 168 -0.89 -11.61 -0.12
C ALA A 168 0.16 -10.50 -0.05
N ASP A 169 0.73 -10.27 1.12
CA ASP A 169 1.84 -9.34 1.28
C ASP A 169 3.09 -9.79 0.53
N VAL A 170 3.40 -11.10 0.55
CA VAL A 170 4.42 -11.70 -0.32
C VAL A 170 3.91 -13.03 -0.88
N LEU A 171 4.15 -13.23 -2.17
CA LEU A 171 3.78 -14.42 -2.91
C LEU A 171 4.97 -14.95 -3.69
N VAL A 172 5.19 -16.25 -3.66
CA VAL A 172 6.09 -16.96 -4.59
C VAL A 172 5.26 -17.85 -5.51
N GLU A 173 5.50 -17.77 -6.81
CA GLU A 173 4.90 -18.67 -7.82
C GLU A 173 5.97 -19.16 -8.81
N PRO A 174 5.70 -20.20 -9.62
CA PRO A 174 6.57 -20.59 -10.72
C PRO A 174 6.77 -19.44 -11.72
N ALA A 175 7.97 -19.38 -12.30
CA ALA A 175 8.20 -18.53 -13.47
C ALA A 175 7.41 -19.04 -14.70
N GLY A 176 7.20 -18.16 -15.67
CA GLY A 176 6.54 -18.50 -16.95
C GLY A 176 5.12 -17.96 -17.11
N GLY A 177 4.60 -17.22 -16.13
CA GLY A 177 3.38 -16.42 -16.31
C GLY A 177 3.49 -15.43 -17.48
N ARG A 178 2.36 -15.12 -18.13
CA ARG A 178 2.31 -14.15 -19.23
C ARG A 178 2.27 -12.74 -18.66
N LYS A 179 2.89 -11.79 -19.36
CA LYS A 179 2.92 -10.37 -18.96
C LYS A 179 1.52 -9.76 -18.71
N GLY A 180 0.50 -10.24 -19.41
CA GLY A 180 -0.87 -9.74 -19.29
C GLY A 180 -1.75 -10.50 -18.28
N ASP A 181 -1.22 -11.51 -17.60
CA ASP A 181 -1.99 -12.23 -16.59
C ASP A 181 -2.31 -11.29 -15.42
N ARG A 182 -3.56 -11.33 -14.94
CA ARG A 182 -4.05 -10.46 -13.86
C ARG A 182 -4.08 -11.16 -12.50
N LYS A 183 -3.92 -12.48 -12.50
CA LYS A 183 -4.09 -13.36 -11.34
C LYS A 183 -3.32 -14.67 -11.52
N THR A 184 -3.06 -15.36 -10.42
CA THR A 184 -2.49 -16.72 -10.39
C THR A 184 -3.25 -17.66 -9.47
N ARG A 185 -3.10 -18.97 -9.70
CA ARG A 185 -3.54 -20.05 -8.82
C ARG A 185 -2.39 -20.95 -8.38
N SER A 186 -1.17 -20.67 -8.83
CA SER A 186 0.00 -21.52 -8.64
C SER A 186 0.93 -21.00 -7.55
N ALA A 187 0.37 -20.41 -6.48
CA ALA A 187 1.15 -19.98 -5.33
C ALA A 187 1.89 -21.18 -4.71
N ILE A 188 3.18 -21.01 -4.41
CA ILE A 188 4.04 -21.99 -3.72
C ILE A 188 4.23 -21.58 -2.26
N VAL A 189 4.49 -20.29 -2.02
CA VAL A 189 4.58 -19.70 -0.69
C VAL A 189 3.71 -18.46 -0.66
N VAL A 190 2.93 -18.32 0.42
CA VAL A 190 2.13 -17.13 0.73
C VAL A 190 2.55 -16.63 2.10
N VAL A 191 2.84 -15.33 2.20
CA VAL A 191 3.17 -14.65 3.45
C VAL A 191 2.19 -13.51 3.67
N GLU A 192 1.62 -13.45 4.87
CA GLU A 192 0.80 -12.34 5.35
C GLU A 192 1.48 -11.71 6.58
N VAL A 193 1.47 -10.38 6.66
CA VAL A 193 1.94 -9.63 7.83
C VAL A 193 0.71 -9.14 8.58
N LEU A 194 0.58 -9.55 9.84
CA LEU A 194 -0.57 -9.22 10.67
C LEU A 194 -0.65 -7.73 10.90
N SER A 195 -1.87 -7.20 10.76
CA SER A 195 -2.28 -5.95 11.38
C SER A 195 -3.26 -6.23 12.52
N ASP A 196 -3.39 -5.27 13.44
CA ASP A 196 -4.39 -5.31 14.53
C ASP A 196 -5.80 -5.72 14.04
N SER A 197 -6.11 -5.42 12.77
CA SER A 197 -7.42 -5.67 12.16
C SER A 197 -7.57 -7.00 11.40
N THR A 198 -6.49 -7.71 11.06
CA THR A 198 -6.55 -8.84 10.10
C THR A 198 -6.32 -10.22 10.73
N ALA A 199 -5.82 -10.29 11.96
CA ALA A 199 -5.52 -11.56 12.62
C ALA A 199 -6.65 -12.61 12.58
N PRO A 200 -7.93 -12.29 12.89
CA PRO A 200 -8.99 -13.29 12.82
C PRO A 200 -9.19 -13.90 11.42
N ASP A 201 -8.95 -13.11 10.36
CA ASP A 201 -9.10 -13.58 8.98
C ASP A 201 -7.89 -14.41 8.55
N ASP A 202 -6.67 -13.92 8.83
CA ASP A 202 -5.41 -14.54 8.44
C ASP A 202 -5.16 -15.89 9.14
N PHE A 203 -5.67 -16.10 10.36
CA PHE A 203 -5.67 -17.40 11.05
C PHE A 203 -6.88 -18.29 10.73
N GLY A 204 -7.86 -17.77 10.01
CA GLY A 204 -9.17 -18.38 9.80
C GLY A 204 -9.51 -18.57 8.32
N PRO A 205 -10.52 -17.87 7.76
CA PRO A 205 -10.98 -18.05 6.39
C PRO A 205 -9.87 -17.94 5.33
N LYS A 206 -9.03 -16.89 5.36
CA LYS A 206 -7.95 -16.72 4.37
C LYS A 206 -6.97 -17.88 4.38
N ARG A 207 -6.58 -18.37 5.57
CA ARG A 207 -5.72 -19.55 5.68
C ARG A 207 -6.32 -20.74 4.94
N HIS A 208 -7.60 -21.05 5.19
CA HIS A 208 -8.25 -22.20 4.54
C HIS A 208 -8.37 -22.01 3.03
N GLU A 209 -8.67 -20.80 2.57
CA GLU A 209 -8.67 -20.45 1.15
C GLU A 209 -7.31 -20.70 0.50
N TYR A 210 -6.22 -20.20 1.10
CA TYR A 210 -4.87 -20.43 0.57
C TYR A 210 -4.47 -21.90 0.63
N GLN A 211 -4.73 -22.60 1.73
CA GLN A 211 -4.42 -24.03 1.89
C GLN A 211 -5.15 -24.94 0.89
N SER A 212 -6.22 -24.44 0.27
CA SER A 212 -6.91 -25.13 -0.83
C SER A 212 -6.19 -25.06 -2.17
N LEU A 213 -5.20 -24.16 -2.33
CA LEU A 213 -4.39 -24.05 -3.54
C LEU A 213 -3.48 -25.28 -3.69
N GLU A 214 -3.57 -25.93 -4.84
CA GLU A 214 -2.91 -27.21 -5.12
C GLU A 214 -1.38 -27.15 -4.98
N ARG A 215 -0.77 -26.01 -5.33
CA ARG A 215 0.68 -25.83 -5.32
C ARG A 215 1.25 -25.20 -4.06
N LEU A 216 0.40 -24.80 -3.11
CA LEU A 216 0.88 -24.12 -1.92
C LEU A 216 1.58 -25.12 -1.01
N GLU A 217 2.85 -24.86 -0.72
CA GLU A 217 3.69 -25.68 0.16
C GLU A 217 3.89 -25.02 1.53
N SER A 218 3.86 -23.68 1.59
CA SER A 218 4.04 -22.96 2.85
C SER A 218 3.10 -21.75 2.97
N TYR A 219 2.43 -21.63 4.11
CA TYR A 219 1.67 -20.45 4.49
C TYR A 219 2.26 -19.86 5.77
N ILE A 220 2.66 -18.59 5.71
CA ILE A 220 3.41 -17.91 6.76
C ILE A 220 2.64 -16.67 7.18
N VAL A 221 2.49 -16.50 8.49
CA VAL A 221 1.90 -15.31 9.09
C VAL A 221 2.94 -14.68 10.02
N ILE A 222 3.20 -13.39 9.87
CA ILE A 222 4.23 -12.66 10.60
C ILE A 222 3.57 -11.59 11.47
N ASP A 223 3.87 -11.58 12.76
CA ASP A 223 3.45 -10.49 13.64
C ASP A 223 4.30 -9.25 13.38
N GLN A 224 3.69 -8.06 13.28
CA GLN A 224 4.46 -6.83 13.03
C GLN A 224 4.93 -6.11 14.30
N ASP A 225 4.34 -6.44 15.45
CA ASP A 225 4.59 -5.74 16.72
C ASP A 225 5.52 -6.55 17.65
N ILE A 226 5.52 -7.87 17.52
CA ILE A 226 6.43 -8.77 18.25
C ILE A 226 7.18 -9.70 17.30
N ARG A 227 8.38 -10.15 17.69
CA ARG A 227 9.17 -11.10 16.88
C ARG A 227 8.60 -12.50 16.94
N ARG A 228 7.53 -12.75 16.17
CA ARG A 228 6.84 -14.04 16.12
C ARG A 228 6.32 -14.35 14.73
N ILE A 229 6.55 -15.57 14.28
CA ILE A 229 6.09 -16.08 13.00
C ILE A 229 5.34 -17.40 13.22
N TRP A 230 4.23 -17.57 12.52
CA TRP A 230 3.50 -18.82 12.41
C TRP A 230 3.69 -19.39 11.01
N GLN A 231 4.15 -20.63 10.93
CA GLN A 231 4.33 -21.34 9.68
C GLN A 231 3.46 -22.60 9.67
N TRP A 232 2.64 -22.74 8.63
CA TRP A 232 2.09 -24.02 8.21
C TRP A 232 2.88 -24.47 7.00
N GLU A 233 3.37 -25.71 7.04
CA GLU A 233 4.01 -26.38 5.91
C GLU A 233 3.13 -27.55 5.50
N ARG A 234 2.91 -27.74 4.19
CA ARG A 234 2.17 -28.89 3.67
C ARG A 234 2.97 -30.16 3.96
N LEU A 235 2.28 -31.18 4.46
CA LEU A 235 2.87 -32.48 4.75
C LEU A 235 3.04 -33.30 3.47
N GLN A 236 3.89 -34.33 3.52
CA GLN A 236 4.17 -35.20 2.36
C GLN A 236 2.93 -35.93 1.83
N ASP A 237 1.92 -36.15 2.67
CA ASP A 237 0.64 -36.75 2.28
C ASP A 237 -0.35 -35.72 1.67
N GLY A 238 0.10 -34.47 1.50
CA GLY A 238 -0.68 -33.37 0.96
C GLY A 238 -1.59 -32.68 1.98
N THR A 239 -1.61 -33.10 3.25
CA THR A 239 -2.44 -32.48 4.28
C THR A 239 -1.74 -31.30 4.96
N TRP A 240 -2.50 -30.50 5.71
CA TRP A 240 -1.98 -29.38 6.49
C TRP A 240 -2.09 -29.67 7.99
N PRO A 241 -1.06 -29.33 8.79
CA PRO A 241 -1.16 -29.44 10.24
C PRO A 241 -2.19 -28.46 10.80
N GLN A 242 -2.88 -28.85 11.86
CA GLN A 242 -3.88 -27.98 12.50
C GLN A 242 -3.22 -26.75 13.17
N GLN A 243 -2.07 -26.97 13.83
CA GLN A 243 -1.30 -25.94 14.52
C GLN A 243 -0.13 -25.50 13.66
N ALA A 244 0.15 -24.20 13.64
CA ALA A 244 1.38 -23.68 13.07
C ALA A 244 2.58 -24.03 13.95
N ARG A 245 3.74 -24.16 13.32
CA ARG A 245 5.02 -24.01 13.99
C ARG A 245 5.20 -22.53 14.35
N ILE A 246 5.47 -22.25 15.62
CA ILE A 246 5.78 -20.90 16.10
C ILE A 246 7.29 -20.71 16.12
N ILE A 247 7.77 -19.62 15.53
CA ILE A 247 9.19 -19.31 15.39
C ILE A 247 9.42 -17.89 15.93
N GLU A 248 10.24 -17.79 16.97
CA GLU A 248 10.56 -16.52 17.66
C GLU A 248 12.05 -16.17 17.59
N ALA A 249 12.90 -17.10 17.11
CA ALA A 249 14.33 -16.88 16.84
C ALA A 249 14.82 -17.81 15.72
N GLY A 250 16.00 -17.51 15.15
CA GLY A 250 16.61 -18.31 14.09
C GLY A 250 16.04 -17.99 12.71
N SER A 251 15.59 -19.03 12.00
CA SER A 251 15.10 -18.91 10.61
C SER A 251 13.81 -19.69 10.37
N VAL A 252 13.02 -19.19 9.43
CA VAL A 252 11.92 -19.93 8.80
C VAL A 252 12.49 -20.74 7.64
N GLU A 253 12.38 -22.06 7.70
CA GLU A 253 12.88 -22.96 6.66
C GLU A 253 11.80 -23.17 5.59
N LEU A 254 12.17 -23.14 4.31
CA LEU A 254 11.29 -23.41 3.18
C LEU A 254 11.86 -24.55 2.33
N PRO A 255 11.68 -25.82 2.76
CA PRO A 255 12.29 -26.98 2.10
C PRO A 255 11.92 -27.12 0.62
N SER A 256 10.67 -26.80 0.26
CA SER A 256 10.17 -26.82 -1.12
C SER A 256 10.96 -25.90 -2.05
N LEU A 257 11.52 -24.81 -1.50
CA LEU A 257 12.32 -23.82 -2.22
C LEU A 257 13.82 -23.92 -1.93
N LYS A 258 14.24 -24.78 -1.00
CA LYS A 258 15.63 -24.94 -0.53
C LYS A 258 16.26 -23.62 -0.06
N CYS A 259 15.47 -22.78 0.59
CA CYS A 259 15.91 -21.51 1.15
C CYS A 259 15.42 -21.34 2.59
N SER A 260 15.93 -20.32 3.28
CA SER A 260 15.48 -19.97 4.61
C SER A 260 15.42 -18.46 4.80
N LEU A 261 14.56 -18.00 5.70
CA LEU A 261 14.37 -16.60 6.02
C LEU A 261 14.80 -16.36 7.47
N ALA A 262 15.96 -15.72 7.65
CA ALA A 262 16.43 -15.37 8.98
C ALA A 262 15.50 -14.32 9.61
N LEU A 263 15.09 -14.54 10.86
CA LEU A 263 14.23 -13.60 11.56
C LEU A 263 14.92 -12.24 11.76
N ASP A 264 16.25 -12.20 11.86
CA ASP A 264 16.99 -10.94 11.95
C ASP A 264 16.85 -10.11 10.66
N ASP A 265 16.83 -10.75 9.50
CA ASP A 265 16.61 -10.07 8.23
C ASP A 265 15.16 -9.64 8.06
N ILE A 266 14.19 -10.49 8.44
CA ILE A 266 12.75 -10.19 8.38
C ILE A 266 12.43 -8.92 9.19
N TYR A 267 12.92 -8.86 10.43
CA TYR A 267 12.61 -7.78 11.38
C TYR A 267 13.59 -6.60 11.33
N PHE A 268 14.57 -6.63 10.42
CA PHE A 268 15.54 -5.55 10.29
C PHE A 268 14.86 -4.21 10.03
N ASP A 269 15.08 -3.23 10.91
CA ASP A 269 14.48 -1.88 10.89
C ASP A 269 12.92 -1.84 10.95
N ALA A 270 12.28 -2.95 11.33
CA ALA A 270 10.82 -3.06 11.42
C ALA A 270 10.25 -2.76 12.81
N ILE A 271 10.95 -3.20 13.84
CA ILE A 271 10.55 -3.06 15.26
C ILE A 271 11.65 -2.28 15.97
N ASP A 272 11.26 -1.32 16.81
CA ASP A 272 12.21 -0.61 17.65
C ASP A 272 12.98 -1.62 18.51
N ALA A 273 14.31 -1.49 18.57
CA ALA A 273 15.07 -2.24 19.55
C ALA A 273 14.50 -1.88 20.94
N GLY A 274 13.88 -2.85 21.61
CA GLY A 274 13.47 -2.67 23.01
C GLY A 274 14.67 -2.14 23.82
N PRO A 275 14.43 -1.38 24.90
CA PRO A 275 15.52 -0.76 25.65
C PRO A 275 16.57 -1.83 25.95
N SER A 276 17.75 -1.67 25.35
CA SER A 276 18.88 -2.56 25.59
C SER A 276 19.11 -2.53 27.09
N GLY A 277 18.86 -3.65 27.77
CA GLY A 277 19.09 -3.75 29.20
C GLY A 277 20.52 -3.31 29.49
N GLU A 278 20.66 -2.17 30.17
CA GLU A 278 21.91 -1.77 30.78
C GLU A 278 22.25 -2.86 31.81
N ASN A 279 23.23 -3.70 31.46
CA ASN A 279 23.99 -4.49 32.42
C ASN A 279 25.06 -3.61 33.07
#